data_AF-I7L9P3-F1
#
_entry.id   AF-I7L9P3-F1
#
_cell.length_a   1.000
_cell.length_b   1.000
_cell.length_c   1.000
_cell.angle_alpha   90.00
_cell.angle_beta   90.00
_cell.angle_gamma   90.00
#
_symmetry.space_group_name_H-M   'P 1'
#
loop_
_entity.id
_entity.type
_entity.pdbx_description
1 polymer ?
#
loop_
_entity_poly.entity_id
_entity_poly.type
_entity_poly.pdbx_seq_one_letter_code
_entity_poly.pdbx_strand_id
1 'polypeptide(L)' 'MQGQDHAAGANPNGSPDAWVQGQIDWAKRNGYMNADGSYTQKEKDLDQQTQNDDYSSDIPQMPNPGE' A
#
# COMPACT_ATOMS: atom_id res chain seq x y z
N MET A 1 33.20 -1.77 3.00
CA MET A 1 32.29 -0.89 3.78
C MET A 1 31.04 -1.72 4.03
N GLN A 2 30.68 -1.98 5.28
CA GLN A 2 29.45 -2.71 5.60
C GLN A 2 28.29 -1.79 5.25
N GLY A 3 27.52 -2.15 4.22
CA GLY A 3 26.28 -1.45 3.89
C GLY A 3 25.42 -1.46 5.14
N GLN A 4 25.16 -0.28 5.67
CA GLN A 4 24.18 -0.12 6.72
C GLN A 4 22.85 -0.47 6.07
N ASP A 5 22.36 -1.69 6.28
CA ASP A 5 21.03 -2.09 5.86
C ASP A 5 20.05 -1.18 6.62
N HIS A 6 19.65 -0.08 5.97
CA HIS A 6 18.59 0.78 6.44
C HIS A 6 17.32 -0.07 6.45
N ALA A 7 16.87 -0.52 7.63
CA ALA A 7 15.60 -1.22 7.75
C ALA A 7 14.50 -0.33 7.14
N ALA A 8 13.67 -0.90 6.26
CA ALA A 8 12.56 -0.17 5.67
C ALA A 8 11.69 0.43 6.79
N GLY A 9 11.49 1.76 6.76
CA GLY A 9 10.78 2.48 7.82
C GLY A 9 11.65 3.02 8.96
N ALA A 10 12.98 2.94 8.86
CA ALA A 10 13.91 3.58 9.77
C ALA A 10 14.72 4.66 9.06
N ASN A 11 14.92 5.79 9.75
CA ASN A 11 15.85 6.85 9.38
C ASN A 11 17.30 6.31 9.30
N PRO A 12 18.24 7.03 8.66
CA PRO A 12 19.66 6.65 8.62
C PRO A 12 20.32 6.43 9.98
N ASN A 13 19.78 7.03 11.04
CA ASN A 13 20.23 6.86 12.42
C ASN A 13 19.56 5.67 13.15
N GLY A 14 18.78 4.86 12.44
CA GLY A 14 18.06 3.70 13.00
C GLY A 14 16.80 4.04 13.79
N SER A 15 16.42 5.32 13.93
CA SER A 15 15.16 5.71 14.57
C SER A 15 13.98 5.47 13.63
N PRO A 16 12.77 5.15 14.14
CA PRO A 16 11.59 5.05 13.30
C PRO A 16 11.37 6.32 12.48
N ASP A 17 11.08 6.16 11.19
CA ASP A 17 10.75 7.28 10.30
C ASP A 17 9.36 7.84 10.69
N ALA A 18 9.29 9.13 11.02
CA ALA A 18 8.07 9.78 11.49
C ALA A 18 6.95 9.80 10.43
N TRP A 19 7.30 9.86 9.14
CA TRP A 19 6.34 9.76 8.06
C TRP A 19 5.76 8.35 7.97
N VAL A 20 6.60 7.32 8.09
CA VAL A 20 6.14 5.92 8.12
C VAL A 20 5.29 5.64 9.36
N GLN A 21 5.69 6.15 10.54
CA GLN A 21 4.87 6.05 11.75
C GLN A 21 3.50 6.73 11.56
N GLY A 22 3.46 7.88 10.89
CA GLY A 22 2.20 8.57 10.56
C GLY A 22 1.24 7.71 9.72
N GLN A 23 1.76 6.93 8.77
CA GLN A 23 0.93 6.00 8.00
C GLN A 23 0.39 4.85 8.84
N ILE A 24 1.23 4.27 9.70
CA ILE A 24 0.84 3.17 10.60
C ILE A 24 -0.26 3.64 11.57
N ASP A 25 -0.09 4.82 12.17
CA ASP A 25 -1.06 5.40 13.10
C ASP A 25 -2.38 5.73 12.40
N TRP A 26 -2.32 6.27 11.18
CA TRP A 26 -3.51 6.49 10.36
C TRP A 26 -4.22 5.17 10.05
N ALA A 27 -3.49 4.12 9.63
CA ALA A 27 -4.06 2.82 9.28
C ALA A 27 -4.74 2.17 10.49
N LYS A 28 -4.12 2.23 11.67
CA LYS A 28 -4.70 1.75 12.92
C LYS A 28 -5.98 2.53 13.28
N ARG A 29 -5.93 3.87 13.22
CA ARG A 29 -7.09 4.73 13.53
C ARG A 29 -8.28 4.46 12.62
N ASN A 30 -8.03 4.13 11.36
CA ASN A 30 -9.08 3.87 10.36
C ASN A 30 -9.51 2.39 10.29
N GLY A 31 -8.95 1.54 11.15
CA GLY A 31 -9.27 0.12 11.22
C GLY A 31 -8.76 -0.69 10.02
N TYR A 32 -7.70 -0.22 9.36
CA TYR A 32 -7.00 -0.96 8.30
C TYR A 32 -5.89 -1.86 8.86
N MET A 33 -5.34 -1.51 10.03
CA MET A 33 -4.28 -2.28 10.70
C MET A 33 -4.66 -2.59 12.16
N ASN A 34 -4.36 -3.80 12.61
CA ASN A 34 -4.53 -4.25 13.99
C ASN A 34 -3.41 -3.73 14.89
N ALA A 35 -3.59 -3.83 16.21
CA ALA A 35 -2.60 -3.40 17.20
C ALA A 35 -1.27 -4.18 17.11
N ASP A 36 -1.33 -5.43 16.64
CA ASP A 36 -0.17 -6.30 16.40
C ASP A 36 0.57 -6.01 15.08
N GLY A 37 0.08 -5.03 14.30
CA GLY A 37 0.66 -4.65 13.01
C GLY A 37 0.16 -5.47 11.82
N SER A 38 -0.72 -6.45 12.03
CA SER A 38 -1.33 -7.20 10.92
C SER A 38 -2.40 -6.38 10.20
N TYR A 39 -2.54 -6.60 8.89
CA TYR A 39 -3.63 -6.00 8.12
C TYR A 39 -4.98 -6.61 8.49
N THR A 40 -5.98 -5.75 8.64
CA THR A 40 -7.37 -6.15 8.86
C THR A 40 -8.00 -6.71 7.59
N GLN A 41 -9.19 -7.32 7.72
CA GLN A 41 -9.96 -7.73 6.55
C GLN A 41 -10.34 -6.55 5.66
N LYS A 42 -10.62 -5.38 6.26
CA LYS A 42 -10.94 -4.15 5.54
C LYS A 42 -9.83 -3.73 4.58
N GLU A 43 -8.58 -3.84 4.98
CA GLU A 43 -7.43 -3.54 4.12
C GLU A 43 -7.30 -4.57 2.98
N LYS A 44 -7.51 -5.86 3.28
CA LYS A 44 -7.49 -6.92 2.26
C LYS A 44 -8.61 -6.76 1.24
N ASP A 45 -9.77 -6.26 1.66
CA ASP A 45 -10.89 -6.00 0.76
C ASP A 45 -10.62 -4.78 -0.12
N LEU A 46 -9.96 -3.74 0.43
CA LEU A 46 -9.53 -2.56 -0.34
C LEU A 46 -8.44 -2.91 -1.36
N ASP A 47 -7.43 -3.69 -0.97
CA ASP A 47 -6.38 -4.16 -1.89
C ASP A 47 -6.97 -4.98 -3.04
N GLN A 48 -7.93 -5.87 -2.74
CA GLN A 48 -8.66 -6.61 -3.76
C GLN A 48 -9.53 -5.70 -4.64
N GLN A 49 -10.20 -4.68 -4.10
CA GLN A 49 -10.95 -3.71 -4.91
C GLN A 49 -10.02 -2.96 -5.86
N THR A 50 -8.88 -2.48 -5.37
CA THR A 50 -7.89 -1.75 -6.17
C THR A 50 -7.33 -2.61 -7.31
N GLN A 51 -7.07 -3.90 -7.05
CA GLN A 51 -6.64 -4.85 -8.08
C GLN A 51 -7.75 -5.17 -9.10
N ASN A 52 -9.01 -5.20 -8.67
CA ASN A 52 -10.15 -5.40 -9.58
C ASN A 52 -10.45 -4.14 -10.40
N ASP A 53 -10.24 -2.95 -9.83
CA ASP A 53 -10.41 -1.67 -10.52
C ASP A 53 -9.31 -1.45 -11.58
N ASP A 54 -8.07 -1.90 -11.33
CA ASP A 54 -6.97 -1.86 -12.31
C ASP A 54 -7.18 -2.86 -13.48
N TYR A 55 -7.97 -3.92 -13.25
CA TYR A 55 -8.43 -4.84 -14.30
C TYR A 55 -9.79 -4.46 -14.90
N SER A 56 -10.52 -3.51 -14.32
CA SER A 56 -11.70 -2.90 -14.93
C SER A 56 -11.27 -1.82 -15.92
N SER A 57 -10.43 -2.22 -16.87
CA SER A 57 -10.23 -1.50 -18.11
C SER A 57 -11.47 -1.71 -18.98
N ASP A 58 -12.53 -0.99 -18.59
CA ASP A 58 -13.58 -0.48 -19.48
C ASP A 58 -12.92 0.51 -20.46
N ILE A 59 -11.89 0.05 -21.19
CA ILE A 59 -11.49 0.70 -22.43
C ILE A 59 -12.62 0.36 -23.38
N PRO A 60 -13.42 1.33 -23.87
CA PRO A 60 -14.29 1.06 -24.99
C PRO A 60 -13.39 0.49 -26.08
N GLN A 61 -13.64 -0.75 -26.53
CA GLN A 61 -12.99 -1.26 -27.72
C GLN A 61 -13.37 -0.32 -28.86
N MET A 62 -12.49 0.64 -29.18
CA MET A 62 -12.65 1.44 -30.38
C MET A 62 -12.72 0.45 -31.55
N PRO A 63 -13.74 0.55 -32.42
CA PRO A 63 -13.77 -0.29 -33.61
C PRO A 63 -12.48 -0.06 -34.39
N ASN A 64 -11.82 -1.17 -34.75
CA ASN A 64 -10.58 -1.18 -35.51
C ASN A 64 -10.82 -0.45 -36.84
N PRO A 65 -10.16 0.68 -37.15
CA PRO A 65 -10.40 1.40 -38.39
C PRO A 65 -9.67 0.67 -39.52
N GLY A 66 -10.30 -0.36 -40.10
CA GLY A 66 -9.69 -1.07 -41.23
C GLY A 66 -10.27 -2.42 -41.66
N GLU A 67 -11.58 -2.66 -41.56
CA GLU A 67 -12.26 -3.69 -42.37
C GLU A 67 -13.43 -3.10 -43.15
#